data_AF-A0A2N1U439-F1
#
_entry.id   AF-A0A2N1U439-F1
#
_cell.length_a   1.000
_cell.length_b   1.000
_cell.length_c   1.000
_cell.angle_alpha   90.00
_cell.angle_beta   90.00
_cell.angle_gamma   90.00
#
_symmetry.space_group_name_H-M   'P 1'
#
loop_
_entity.id
_entity.type
_entity.pdbx_description
1 polymer ?
#
loop_
_entity_poly.entity_id
_entity_poly.type
_entity_poly.pdbx_seq_one_letter_code
_entity_poly.pdbx_strand_id
1 'polypeptide(L)'
;MFGLVEKSSGLLFSSTSLSDIIQNQRLSMRNEVERMDGNRLLNTSPADLVKYLIEKYSIEAPILCRENWSASECETQVDVRYDRSRYIRDATRPCLVPGQRIEIEVPIQGDIQLLYAQATTSTSAPPRAEIRGSSLFIIYNIPHDAPQSDLKQKTEKVLDEIEQHLSWIQSDLRPYAQNIAAEAEQIIKERKNRILANQGRVSSLGIPIKTRADAPKTYAVPEIRRRVIPILPQATNKPYEPEPVLDMANYEHILSVAQKMAHVMERSPTAFKTMGEEDLRQHFLVQLNGQFEGAATGETFNVKGKTDILLREKDRNVFIAECKFWKGPKHYRETIDQLLGYTAWRDTKTAIFVFNRGTTLTTVLSGIQAETVVHNNFKRALDWKHETGFRYVFHHESDANREFLLTVLVFDVPGPEKE
;
A
#
# COMPACT_ATOMS: atom_id res chain seq x y z
N MET A 1 18.51 -36.11 5.50
CA MET A 1 19.01 -34.76 5.13
C MET A 1 18.95 -34.72 3.61
N PHE A 2 17.83 -34.30 3.03
CA PHE A 2 17.65 -34.26 1.58
C PHE A 2 18.44 -33.06 1.05
N GLY A 3 19.57 -33.34 0.40
CA GLY A 3 20.39 -32.30 -0.23
C GLY A 3 19.60 -31.61 -1.33
N LEU A 4 19.79 -30.29 -1.47
CA LEU A 4 19.19 -29.50 -2.52
C LEU A 4 19.58 -30.06 -3.89
N VAL A 5 18.61 -30.33 -4.73
CA VAL A 5 18.86 -30.91 -6.07
C VAL A 5 19.16 -29.79 -7.05
N GLU A 6 20.20 -29.94 -7.88
CA GLU A 6 20.51 -28.97 -8.93
C GLU A 6 19.33 -28.79 -9.91
N LYS A 7 19.10 -27.55 -10.34
CA LYS A 7 18.05 -27.20 -11.33
C LYS A 7 18.22 -27.93 -12.67
N SER A 8 19.44 -28.35 -12.98
CA SER A 8 19.82 -29.14 -14.17
C SER A 8 19.24 -30.56 -14.18
N SER A 9 18.80 -31.08 -13.02
CA SER A 9 18.26 -32.43 -12.87
C SER A 9 16.83 -32.61 -13.43
N GLY A 10 16.15 -31.50 -13.75
CA GLY A 10 14.74 -31.50 -14.16
C GLY A 10 13.75 -31.82 -13.03
N LEU A 11 14.20 -32.00 -11.78
CA LEU A 11 13.33 -32.18 -10.62
C LEU A 11 12.77 -30.83 -10.18
N LEU A 12 11.44 -30.73 -10.15
CA LEU A 12 10.75 -29.55 -9.63
C LEU A 12 10.67 -29.61 -8.09
N PHE A 13 10.37 -28.47 -7.47
CA PHE A 13 10.06 -28.33 -6.03
C PHE A 13 11.09 -28.95 -5.07
N SER A 14 12.38 -28.95 -5.42
CA SER A 14 13.44 -29.66 -4.67
C SER A 14 14.78 -28.92 -4.56
N SER A 15 14.93 -27.75 -5.20
CA SER A 15 16.22 -27.05 -5.27
C SER A 15 16.41 -26.00 -4.17
N THR A 16 15.34 -25.42 -3.65
CA THR A 16 15.39 -24.34 -2.64
C THR A 16 14.16 -24.40 -1.73
N SER A 17 14.29 -24.03 -0.46
CA SER A 17 13.14 -23.92 0.45
C SER A 17 12.33 -22.66 0.18
N LEU A 18 11.00 -22.77 0.10
CA LEU A 18 10.10 -21.61 -0.01
C LEU A 18 10.26 -20.67 1.20
N SER A 19 10.48 -21.22 2.40
CA SER A 19 10.69 -20.42 3.60
C SER A 19 11.92 -19.53 3.49
N ASP A 20 13.01 -20.01 2.88
CA ASP A 20 14.23 -19.22 2.68
C ASP A 20 14.01 -18.09 1.68
N ILE A 21 13.22 -18.33 0.63
CA ILE A 21 12.84 -17.30 -0.35
C ILE A 21 12.04 -16.18 0.35
N ILE A 22 11.04 -16.53 1.15
CA ILE A 22 10.23 -15.57 1.91
C ILE A 22 11.13 -14.76 2.87
N GLN A 23 12.03 -15.41 3.60
CA GLN A 23 12.94 -14.74 4.52
C GLN A 23 13.91 -13.79 3.80
N ASN A 24 14.48 -14.22 2.67
CA ASN A 24 15.34 -13.37 1.85
C ASN A 24 14.60 -12.15 1.30
N GLN A 25 13.32 -12.30 0.95
CA GLN A 25 12.48 -11.20 0.48
C GLN A 25 12.22 -10.17 1.60
N ARG A 26 11.88 -10.65 2.81
CA ARG A 26 11.75 -9.80 4.01
C ARG A 26 13.03 -9.05 4.34
N LEU A 27 14.18 -9.74 4.31
CA LEU A 27 15.49 -9.13 4.56
C LEU A 27 15.82 -8.08 3.50
N SER A 28 15.52 -8.35 2.24
CA SER A 28 15.74 -7.42 1.13
C SER A 28 14.89 -6.16 1.29
N MET A 29 13.61 -6.32 1.64
CA MET A 29 12.70 -5.20 1.94
C MET A 29 13.24 -4.34 3.09
N ARG A 30 13.65 -4.97 4.21
CA ARG A 30 14.24 -4.26 5.34
C ARG A 30 15.52 -3.52 4.94
N ASN A 31 16.42 -4.18 4.23
CA ASN A 31 17.69 -3.59 3.79
C ASN A 31 17.49 -2.39 2.85
N GLU A 32 16.47 -2.42 2.01
CA GLU A 32 16.14 -1.28 1.14
C GLU A 32 15.68 -0.06 1.95
N VAL A 33 14.79 -0.25 2.92
CA VAL A 33 14.35 0.84 3.82
C VAL A 33 15.52 1.39 4.65
N GLU A 34 16.42 0.53 5.10
CA GLU A 34 17.62 0.93 5.85
C GLU A 34 18.58 1.78 5.01
N ARG A 35 18.76 1.43 3.74
CA ARG A 35 19.64 2.13 2.79
C ARG A 35 19.02 3.40 2.20
N MET A 36 17.71 3.59 2.35
CA MET A 36 17.04 4.79 1.87
C MET A 36 17.58 6.04 2.60
N ASP A 37 17.77 7.12 1.85
CA ASP A 37 18.18 8.40 2.43
C ASP A 37 17.18 8.86 3.50
N GLY A 38 17.70 9.34 4.63
CA GLY A 38 16.89 9.66 5.80
C GLY A 38 15.93 10.83 5.57
N ASN A 39 16.37 11.86 4.85
CA ASN A 39 15.50 13.01 4.54
C ASN A 39 14.39 12.58 3.57
N ARG A 40 14.75 11.78 2.56
CA ARG A 40 13.76 11.22 1.63
C ARG A 40 12.72 10.38 2.36
N LEU A 41 13.14 9.46 3.23
CA LEU A 41 12.22 8.62 3.99
C LEU A 41 11.25 9.46 4.83
N LEU A 42 11.75 10.49 5.52
CA LEU A 42 10.93 11.38 6.35
C LEU A 42 9.92 12.19 5.54
N ASN A 43 10.32 12.68 4.35
CA ASN A 43 9.50 13.51 3.47
C ASN A 43 8.52 12.74 2.57
N THR A 44 8.59 11.41 2.52
CA THR A 44 7.63 10.60 1.76
C THR A 44 6.51 10.06 2.66
N SER A 45 5.28 10.08 2.14
CA SER A 45 4.11 9.50 2.81
C SER A 45 4.37 8.02 3.17
N PRO A 46 4.14 7.61 4.44
CA PRO A 46 4.27 6.21 4.84
C PRO A 46 3.40 5.28 3.98
N ALA A 47 2.18 5.69 3.63
CA ALA A 47 1.26 4.87 2.84
C ALA A 47 1.78 4.61 1.42
N ASP A 48 2.36 5.63 0.78
CA ASP A 48 2.95 5.50 -0.57
C ASP A 48 4.20 4.61 -0.55
N LEU A 49 5.02 4.72 0.50
CA LEU A 49 6.16 3.83 0.71
C LEU A 49 5.72 2.37 0.92
N VAL A 50 4.69 2.14 1.73
CA VAL A 50 4.13 0.80 1.95
C VAL A 50 3.63 0.21 0.64
N LYS A 51 2.85 0.98 -0.14
CA LYS A 51 2.37 0.54 -1.46
C LYS A 51 3.53 0.14 -2.39
N TYR A 52 4.56 0.98 -2.46
CA TYR A 52 5.77 0.69 -3.24
C TYR A 52 6.47 -0.61 -2.80
N LEU A 53 6.62 -0.81 -1.48
CA LEU A 53 7.27 -2.02 -0.95
C LEU A 53 6.43 -3.27 -1.20
N ILE A 54 5.10 -3.19 -1.05
CA ILE A 54 4.20 -4.32 -1.33
C ILE A 54 4.30 -4.71 -2.80
N GLU A 55 4.24 -3.75 -3.73
CA GLU A 55 4.31 -4.02 -5.18
C GLU A 55 5.65 -4.62 -5.59
N LYS A 56 6.74 -4.23 -4.92
CA LYS A 56 8.09 -4.70 -5.23
C LYS A 56 8.42 -6.05 -4.60
N TYR A 57 7.91 -6.31 -3.40
CA TYR A 57 8.28 -7.47 -2.58
C TYR A 57 7.16 -8.51 -2.47
N SER A 58 6.03 -8.32 -3.13
CA SER A 58 5.04 -9.37 -3.34
C SER A 58 5.67 -10.56 -4.07
N ILE A 59 5.13 -11.75 -3.78
CA ILE A 59 5.54 -13.01 -4.39
C ILE A 59 4.28 -13.65 -4.94
N GLU A 60 4.24 -13.95 -6.23
CA GLU A 60 3.08 -14.52 -6.89
C GLU A 60 3.34 -15.97 -7.27
N ALA A 61 2.55 -16.89 -6.69
CA ALA A 61 2.62 -18.30 -7.04
C ALA A 61 2.36 -18.50 -8.54
N PRO A 62 3.20 -19.29 -9.26
CA PRO A 62 3.01 -19.49 -10.67
C PRO A 62 1.76 -20.33 -10.96
N ILE A 63 1.12 -20.06 -12.09
CA ILE A 63 -0.09 -20.72 -12.58
C ILE A 63 0.24 -21.34 -13.94
N LEU A 64 -0.19 -22.58 -14.16
CA LEU A 64 -0.09 -23.26 -15.45
C LEU A 64 -1.29 -22.90 -16.32
N CYS A 65 -1.04 -22.43 -17.53
CA CYS A 65 -2.09 -22.12 -18.51
C CYS A 65 -2.41 -23.36 -19.35
N ARG A 66 -3.12 -24.33 -18.77
CA ARG A 66 -3.45 -25.62 -19.42
C ARG A 66 -4.24 -25.44 -20.72
N GLU A 67 -5.04 -24.40 -20.81
CA GLU A 67 -5.82 -24.05 -22.00
C GLU A 67 -4.96 -23.71 -23.22
N ASN A 68 -3.68 -23.36 -23.00
CA ASN A 68 -2.75 -22.92 -24.04
C ASN A 68 -1.58 -23.89 -24.27
N TRP A 69 -1.68 -25.13 -23.79
CA TRP A 69 -0.62 -26.12 -24.03
C TRP A 69 -0.55 -26.54 -25.51
N SER A 70 0.64 -26.90 -25.96
CA SER A 70 0.87 -27.37 -27.34
C SER A 70 1.86 -28.53 -27.35
N ALA A 71 1.80 -29.35 -28.41
CA ALA A 71 2.73 -30.46 -28.59
C ALA A 71 3.54 -30.24 -29.88
N SER A 72 4.83 -30.54 -29.80
CA SER A 72 5.71 -30.62 -30.96
C SER A 72 6.34 -32.00 -31.01
N GLU A 73 6.59 -32.49 -32.22
CA GLU A 73 7.22 -33.78 -32.45
C GLU A 73 8.40 -33.66 -33.40
N CYS A 74 9.44 -34.46 -33.16
CA CYS A 74 10.54 -34.64 -34.10
C CYS A 74 11.10 -36.07 -34.02
N GLU A 75 11.68 -36.52 -35.13
CA GLU A 75 12.42 -37.79 -35.15
C GLU A 75 13.76 -37.61 -34.42
N THR A 76 14.14 -38.60 -33.61
CA THR A 76 15.39 -38.56 -32.84
C THR A 76 15.97 -39.94 -32.60
N GLN A 77 17.20 -39.98 -32.10
CA GLN A 77 17.85 -41.19 -31.61
C GLN A 77 17.58 -41.33 -30.10
N VAL A 78 16.83 -42.36 -29.72
CA VAL A 78 16.45 -42.61 -28.33
C VAL A 78 17.43 -43.60 -27.71
N ASP A 79 17.99 -43.23 -26.56
CA ASP A 79 18.88 -44.10 -25.81
C ASP A 79 18.10 -45.09 -24.95
N VAL A 80 18.17 -46.36 -25.32
CA VAL A 80 17.42 -47.44 -24.68
C VAL A 80 18.24 -48.21 -23.66
N ARG A 81 19.45 -47.76 -23.27
CA ARG A 81 20.37 -48.53 -22.39
C ARG A 81 19.80 -48.96 -21.04
N TYR A 82 18.72 -48.34 -20.57
CA TYR A 82 18.02 -48.66 -19.32
C TYR A 82 16.63 -49.28 -19.52
N ASP A 83 16.26 -49.61 -20.76
CA ASP A 83 14.98 -50.24 -21.08
C ASP A 83 14.98 -51.71 -20.64
N ARG A 84 14.18 -52.03 -19.61
CA ARG A 84 14.07 -53.37 -19.03
C ARG A 84 13.43 -54.39 -19.96
N SER A 85 12.76 -53.94 -21.03
CA SER A 85 12.15 -54.83 -22.02
C SER A 85 13.14 -55.32 -23.08
N ARG A 86 14.38 -54.80 -23.08
CA ARG A 86 15.41 -55.11 -24.08
C ARG A 86 16.58 -55.84 -23.47
N TYR A 87 17.12 -56.81 -24.20
CA TYR A 87 18.41 -57.40 -23.85
C TYR A 87 19.54 -56.50 -24.35
N ILE A 88 20.26 -55.88 -23.41
CA ILE A 88 21.36 -54.95 -23.70
C ILE A 88 22.65 -55.51 -23.10
N ARG A 89 23.58 -55.89 -23.99
CA ARG A 89 24.82 -56.60 -23.60
C ARG A 89 25.80 -55.71 -22.82
N ASP A 90 25.80 -54.40 -23.09
CA ASP A 90 26.69 -53.43 -22.47
C ASP A 90 25.98 -52.09 -22.29
N ALA A 91 25.58 -51.81 -21.05
CA ALA A 91 24.88 -50.58 -20.66
C ALA A 91 25.81 -49.42 -20.25
N THR A 92 27.14 -49.62 -20.34
CA THR A 92 28.12 -48.56 -19.99
C THR A 92 28.21 -47.47 -21.06
N ARG A 93 27.74 -47.76 -22.28
CA ARG A 93 27.67 -46.84 -23.43
C ARG A 93 26.22 -46.63 -23.90
N PRO A 94 25.92 -45.50 -24.57
CA PRO A 94 24.60 -45.26 -25.16
C PRO A 94 24.21 -46.36 -26.15
N CYS A 95 22.96 -46.81 -26.09
CA CYS A 95 22.37 -47.73 -27.06
C CYS A 95 21.25 -46.99 -27.78
N LEU A 96 21.55 -46.43 -28.95
CA LEU A 96 20.64 -45.54 -29.67
C LEU A 96 19.80 -46.32 -30.69
N VAL A 97 18.49 -46.06 -30.69
CA VAL A 97 17.54 -46.56 -31.70
C VAL A 97 16.72 -45.40 -32.27
N PRO A 98 16.28 -45.49 -33.55
CA PRO A 98 15.33 -44.52 -34.10
C PRO A 98 14.04 -44.46 -33.26
N GLY A 99 13.55 -43.26 -33.04
CA GLY A 99 12.33 -43.02 -32.30
C GLY A 99 11.83 -41.60 -32.49
N GLN A 100 10.82 -41.26 -31.70
CA GLN A 100 10.16 -39.97 -31.72
C GLN A 100 10.40 -39.25 -30.39
N ARG A 101 10.66 -37.96 -30.47
CA ARG A 101 10.63 -37.04 -29.32
C ARG A 101 9.36 -36.21 -29.41
N ILE A 102 8.57 -36.24 -28.35
CA ILE A 102 7.39 -35.40 -28.19
C ILE A 102 7.65 -34.45 -27.04
N GLU A 103 7.59 -33.15 -27.31
CA GLU A 103 7.68 -32.10 -26.29
C GLU A 103 6.31 -31.45 -26.13
N ILE A 104 5.77 -31.50 -24.92
CA ILE A 104 4.54 -30.80 -24.55
C ILE A 104 4.93 -29.53 -23.82
N GLU A 105 4.61 -28.39 -24.42
CA GLU A 105 4.82 -27.07 -23.87
C GLU A 105 3.56 -26.60 -23.12
N VAL A 106 3.73 -26.15 -21.87
CA VAL A 106 2.67 -25.54 -21.06
C VAL A 106 3.14 -24.15 -20.61
N PRO A 107 2.51 -23.07 -21.10
CA PRO A 107 2.86 -21.72 -20.67
C PRO A 107 2.60 -21.49 -19.18
N ILE A 108 3.45 -20.67 -18.55
CA ILE A 108 3.38 -20.32 -17.12
C ILE A 108 3.21 -18.82 -16.96
N GLN A 109 2.32 -18.43 -16.04
CA GLN A 109 2.18 -17.06 -15.55
C GLN A 109 2.67 -16.95 -14.10
N GLY A 110 3.33 -15.85 -13.72
CA GLY A 110 3.80 -15.60 -12.35
C GLY A 110 5.30 -15.90 -12.13
N ASP A 111 5.71 -16.12 -10.88
CA ASP A 111 7.12 -16.28 -10.51
C ASP A 111 7.62 -17.71 -10.77
N ILE A 112 8.16 -17.93 -11.98
CA ILE A 112 8.69 -19.22 -12.46
C ILE A 112 9.76 -19.82 -11.52
N GLN A 113 10.52 -18.99 -10.80
CA GLN A 113 11.53 -19.48 -9.86
C GLN A 113 10.93 -20.32 -8.72
N LEU A 114 9.64 -20.14 -8.40
CA LEU A 114 8.94 -20.92 -7.39
C LEU A 114 8.67 -22.37 -7.81
N LEU A 115 8.75 -22.72 -9.09
CA LEU A 115 8.70 -24.12 -9.53
C LEU A 115 9.90 -24.95 -9.04
N TYR A 116 10.96 -24.29 -8.58
CA TYR A 116 12.11 -24.93 -7.92
C TYR A 116 12.02 -24.87 -6.39
N ALA A 117 11.02 -24.18 -5.85
CA ALA A 117 10.84 -23.98 -4.42
C ALA A 117 10.05 -25.13 -3.80
N GLN A 118 10.58 -25.74 -2.75
CA GLN A 118 9.88 -26.72 -1.95
C GLN A 118 9.01 -26.01 -0.91
N ALA A 119 7.70 -26.28 -0.93
CA ALA A 119 6.79 -25.87 0.13
C ALA A 119 7.08 -26.62 1.43
N THR A 120 6.47 -26.18 2.54
CA THR A 120 6.54 -26.88 3.83
C THR A 120 5.98 -28.31 3.74
N THR A 121 4.98 -28.50 2.88
CA THR A 121 4.44 -29.80 2.49
C THR A 121 5.11 -30.30 1.22
N SER A 122 5.54 -31.55 1.17
CA SER A 122 6.18 -32.14 -0.01
C SER A 122 5.93 -33.65 -0.12
N THR A 123 6.21 -34.19 -1.30
CA THR A 123 6.17 -35.63 -1.62
C THR A 123 7.58 -36.19 -1.75
N SER A 124 7.72 -37.52 -1.63
CA SER A 124 9.00 -38.22 -1.80
C SER A 124 9.45 -38.36 -3.25
N ALA A 125 8.55 -38.14 -4.21
CA ALA A 125 8.80 -38.23 -5.64
C ALA A 125 8.23 -36.97 -6.32
N PRO A 126 8.94 -35.84 -6.28
CA PRO A 126 8.44 -34.63 -6.92
C PRO A 126 8.42 -34.76 -8.45
N PRO A 127 7.51 -34.06 -9.13
CA PRO A 127 7.36 -34.13 -10.58
C PRO A 127 8.61 -33.61 -11.29
N ARG A 128 8.78 -34.02 -12.55
CA ARG A 128 9.90 -33.63 -13.40
C ARG A 128 9.43 -32.91 -14.65
N ALA A 129 10.04 -31.78 -14.95
CA ALA A 129 9.87 -31.07 -16.20
C ALA A 129 11.07 -30.16 -16.47
N GLU A 130 11.27 -29.80 -17.73
CA GLU A 130 12.22 -28.75 -18.11
C GLU A 130 11.51 -27.40 -18.12
N ILE A 131 12.20 -26.33 -17.69
CA ILE A 131 11.67 -24.97 -17.76
C ILE A 131 12.54 -24.18 -18.72
N ARG A 132 11.94 -23.65 -19.79
CA ARG A 132 12.63 -22.81 -20.78
C ARG A 132 11.86 -21.51 -20.93
N GLY A 133 12.50 -20.37 -20.64
CA GLY A 133 11.83 -19.08 -20.65
C GLY A 133 10.66 -19.04 -19.67
N SER A 134 9.44 -18.84 -20.19
CA SER A 134 8.19 -18.79 -19.43
C SER A 134 7.29 -20.00 -19.65
N SER A 135 7.84 -21.11 -20.14
CA SER A 135 7.07 -22.33 -20.40
C SER A 135 7.71 -23.56 -19.76
N LEU A 136 6.86 -24.49 -19.37
CA LEU A 136 7.18 -25.81 -18.85
C LEU A 136 7.13 -26.82 -19.99
N PHE A 137 8.13 -27.71 -20.06
CA PHE A 137 8.26 -28.72 -21.10
C PHE A 137 8.27 -30.12 -20.47
N ILE A 138 7.27 -30.92 -20.83
CA ILE A 138 7.23 -32.36 -20.51
C ILE A 138 7.68 -33.11 -21.76
N ILE A 139 8.76 -33.88 -21.61
CA ILE A 139 9.46 -34.49 -22.74
C ILE A 139 9.34 -36.01 -22.68
N TYR A 140 8.86 -36.60 -23.76
CA TYR A 140 8.83 -38.04 -23.96
C TYR A 140 9.76 -38.42 -25.12
N ASN A 141 10.69 -39.34 -24.86
CA ASN A 141 11.48 -39.99 -25.92
C ASN A 141 10.97 -41.43 -26.07
N ILE A 142 10.41 -41.76 -27.23
CA ILE A 142 9.69 -42.99 -27.49
C ILE A 142 10.37 -43.74 -28.63
N PRO A 143 10.95 -44.93 -28.39
CA PRO A 143 11.47 -45.79 -29.46
C PRO A 143 10.39 -46.13 -30.49
N HIS A 144 10.75 -46.27 -31.76
CA HIS A 144 9.78 -46.54 -32.84
C HIS A 144 8.96 -47.83 -32.63
N ASP A 145 9.53 -48.81 -31.96
CA ASP A 145 8.95 -50.12 -31.64
C ASP A 145 8.26 -50.17 -30.26
N ALA A 146 8.09 -49.03 -29.59
CA ALA A 146 7.39 -48.97 -28.31
C ALA A 146 5.87 -49.21 -28.48
N PRO A 147 5.21 -49.88 -27.52
CA PRO A 147 3.77 -50.06 -27.56
C PRO A 147 3.05 -48.71 -27.44
N GLN A 148 1.88 -48.60 -28.09
CA GLN A 148 1.04 -47.41 -27.99
C GLN A 148 0.69 -47.15 -26.52
N SER A 149 0.93 -45.93 -26.06
CA SER A 149 0.62 -45.51 -24.69
C SER A 149 -0.13 -44.18 -24.70
N ASP A 150 -1.05 -44.01 -23.76
CA ASP A 150 -1.80 -42.76 -23.61
C ASP A 150 -0.90 -41.68 -23.00
N LEU A 151 -0.20 -40.95 -23.88
CA LEU A 151 0.67 -39.84 -23.48
C LEU A 151 -0.11 -38.68 -22.90
N LYS A 152 -1.37 -38.49 -23.33
CA LYS A 152 -2.22 -37.42 -22.81
C LYS A 152 -2.52 -37.67 -21.34
N GLN A 153 -3.01 -38.86 -20.99
CA GLN A 153 -3.30 -39.21 -19.60
C GLN A 153 -2.06 -39.13 -18.70
N LYS A 154 -0.90 -39.59 -19.19
CA LYS A 154 0.37 -39.45 -18.46
C LYS A 154 0.73 -38.00 -18.20
N THR A 155 0.54 -37.14 -19.19
CA THR A 155 0.84 -35.70 -19.09
C THR A 155 -0.11 -35.01 -18.13
N GLU A 156 -1.41 -35.27 -18.22
CA GLU A 156 -2.40 -34.72 -17.28
C GLU A 156 -2.05 -35.09 -15.84
N LYS A 157 -1.65 -36.33 -15.57
CA LYS A 157 -1.21 -36.75 -14.23
C LYS A 157 0.00 -35.95 -13.73
N VAL A 158 1.01 -35.72 -14.58
CA VAL A 158 2.18 -34.91 -14.21
C VAL A 158 1.78 -33.48 -13.92
N LEU A 159 0.87 -32.90 -14.72
CA LEU A 159 0.36 -31.54 -14.48
C LEU A 159 -0.46 -31.46 -13.19
N ASP A 160 -1.26 -32.47 -12.87
CA ASP A 160 -2.01 -32.54 -11.62
C ASP A 160 -1.08 -32.58 -10.40
N GLU A 161 0.01 -33.35 -10.49
CA GLU A 161 1.06 -33.37 -9.46
C GLU A 161 1.72 -31.99 -9.32
N ILE A 162 2.05 -31.31 -10.42
CA ILE A 162 2.65 -29.97 -10.39
C ILE A 162 1.68 -28.96 -9.74
N GLU A 163 0.41 -28.96 -10.14
CA GLU A 163 -0.60 -28.08 -9.56
C GLU A 163 -0.86 -28.34 -8.08
N GLN A 164 -0.81 -29.61 -7.65
CA GLN A 164 -0.87 -29.95 -6.24
C GLN A 164 0.26 -29.27 -5.47
N HIS A 165 1.50 -29.35 -5.96
CA HIS A 165 2.64 -28.65 -5.35
C HIS A 165 2.47 -27.11 -5.37
N LEU A 166 1.94 -26.55 -6.46
CA LEU A 166 1.63 -25.11 -6.54
C LEU A 166 0.56 -24.68 -5.53
N SER A 167 -0.43 -25.53 -5.25
CA SER A 167 -1.46 -25.27 -4.24
C SER A 167 -0.88 -25.20 -2.82
N TRP A 168 0.14 -26.03 -2.52
CA TRP A 168 0.87 -25.97 -1.26
C TRP A 168 1.70 -24.70 -1.15
N ILE A 169 2.41 -24.32 -2.22
CA ILE A 169 3.13 -23.04 -2.28
C ILE A 169 2.18 -21.86 -2.04
N GLN A 170 1.02 -21.85 -2.70
CA GLN A 170 0.03 -20.79 -2.53
C GLN A 170 -0.49 -20.71 -1.09
N SER A 171 -0.68 -21.86 -0.44
CA SER A 171 -1.10 -21.93 0.97
C SER A 171 -0.03 -21.37 1.90
N ASP A 172 1.23 -21.69 1.66
CA ASP A 172 2.38 -21.20 2.44
C ASP A 172 2.69 -19.72 2.21
N LEU A 173 2.39 -19.19 1.03
CA LEU A 173 2.54 -17.76 0.71
C LEU A 173 1.41 -16.90 1.31
N ARG A 174 0.24 -17.48 1.61
CA ARG A 174 -0.92 -16.73 2.11
C ARG A 174 -0.62 -15.93 3.39
N PRO A 175 0.03 -16.49 4.44
CA PRO A 175 0.41 -15.71 5.61
C PRO A 175 1.38 -14.57 5.28
N TYR A 176 2.31 -14.78 4.35
CA TYR A 176 3.24 -13.73 3.93
C TYR A 176 2.50 -12.60 3.22
N ALA A 177 1.64 -12.92 2.25
CA ALA A 177 0.86 -11.94 1.50
C ALA A 177 -0.09 -11.12 2.41
N GLN A 178 -0.62 -11.72 3.46
CA GLN A 178 -1.47 -11.02 4.44
C GLN A 178 -0.67 -10.09 5.38
N ASN A 179 0.58 -10.43 5.70
CA ASN A 179 1.38 -9.71 6.69
C ASN A 179 2.36 -8.69 6.08
N ILE A 180 2.69 -8.78 4.79
CA ILE A 180 3.69 -7.93 4.13
C ILE A 180 3.41 -6.43 4.32
N ALA A 181 2.14 -6.01 4.32
CA ALA A 181 1.74 -4.63 4.53
C ALA A 181 2.08 -4.13 5.95
N ALA A 182 1.69 -4.91 6.97
CA ALA A 182 1.97 -4.59 8.36
C ALA A 182 3.48 -4.62 8.66
N GLU A 183 4.21 -5.58 8.07
CA GLU A 183 5.67 -5.65 8.18
C GLU A 183 6.35 -4.43 7.55
N ALA A 184 5.91 -4.00 6.35
CA ALA A 184 6.43 -2.82 5.68
C ALA A 184 6.17 -1.55 6.51
N GLU A 185 4.95 -1.38 7.04
CA GLU A 185 4.60 -0.26 7.93
C GLU A 185 5.50 -0.20 9.16
N GLN A 186 5.71 -1.34 9.82
CA GLN A 186 6.54 -1.44 11.00
C GLN A 186 8.00 -1.06 10.70
N ILE A 187 8.59 -1.60 9.63
CA ILE A 187 9.98 -1.31 9.23
C ILE A 187 10.15 0.20 8.94
N ILE A 188 9.21 0.81 8.21
CA ILE A 188 9.24 2.25 7.92
C ILE A 188 9.14 3.06 9.21
N LYS A 189 8.18 2.72 10.10
CA LYS A 189 7.96 3.42 11.37
C LYS A 189 9.18 3.35 12.28
N GLU A 190 9.78 2.16 12.44
CA GLU A 190 10.99 1.96 13.23
C GLU A 190 12.16 2.78 12.69
N ARG A 191 12.36 2.77 11.37
CA ARG A 191 13.43 3.54 10.73
C ARG A 191 13.22 5.05 10.89
N LYS A 192 12.00 5.56 10.65
CA LYS A 192 11.65 6.99 10.84
C LYS A 192 11.89 7.43 12.28
N ASN A 193 11.38 6.67 13.24
CA ASN A 193 11.55 6.98 14.67
C ASN A 193 13.03 7.03 15.07
N ARG A 194 13.86 6.11 14.55
CA ARG A 194 15.30 6.12 14.83
C ARG A 194 16.01 7.33 14.23
N ILE A 195 15.64 7.76 13.03
CA ILE A 195 16.21 8.97 12.42
C ILE A 195 15.82 10.22 13.24
N LEU A 196 14.55 10.35 13.60
CA LEU A 196 14.05 11.46 14.43
C LEU A 196 14.72 11.51 15.80
N ALA A 197 14.86 10.37 16.48
CA ALA A 197 15.54 10.28 17.77
C ALA A 197 17.01 10.66 17.67
N ASN A 198 17.69 10.29 16.58
CA ASN A 198 19.09 10.69 16.35
C ASN A 198 19.21 12.18 16.03
N GLN A 199 18.30 12.76 15.25
CA GLN A 199 18.26 14.21 14.99
C GLN A 199 17.99 15.01 16.27
N GLY A 200 17.06 14.56 17.12
CA GLY A 200 16.77 15.18 18.42
C GLY A 200 17.94 15.18 19.41
N ARG A 201 18.82 14.16 19.35
CA ARG A 201 20.07 14.14 20.15
C ARG A 201 21.13 15.11 19.62
N VAL A 202 21.10 15.42 18.33
CA VAL A 202 22.07 16.35 17.74
C VAL A 202 21.63 17.80 17.97
N SER A 203 20.33 18.09 17.91
CA SER A 203 19.81 19.44 18.22
C SER A 203 19.99 19.82 19.69
N SER A 204 20.00 18.86 20.61
CA SER A 204 20.27 19.11 22.05
C SER A 204 21.73 19.42 22.38
N LEU A 205 22.66 19.23 21.44
CA LEU A 205 24.08 19.53 21.66
C LEU A 205 24.43 21.03 21.55
N GLY A 206 23.53 21.87 21.02
CA GLY A 206 23.77 23.31 20.88
C GLY A 206 24.92 23.69 19.94
N ILE A 207 25.46 22.73 19.18
CA ILE A 207 26.56 22.92 18.22
C ILE A 207 25.97 22.94 16.81
N PRO A 208 26.27 23.97 15.97
CA PRO A 208 25.75 24.04 14.61
C PRO A 208 26.20 22.84 13.79
N ILE A 209 25.22 22.12 13.23
CA ILE A 209 25.43 20.92 12.43
C ILE A 209 26.13 21.32 11.13
N LYS A 210 27.33 20.77 10.88
CA LYS A 210 27.93 20.80 9.54
C LYS A 210 27.05 19.98 8.60
N THR A 211 26.36 20.65 7.68
CA THR A 211 25.72 20.01 6.53
C THR A 211 26.79 19.22 5.78
N ARG A 212 26.57 17.92 5.58
CA ARG A 212 27.41 17.14 4.67
C ARG A 212 27.22 17.72 3.27
N ALA A 213 28.32 18.15 2.65
CA ALA A 213 28.34 18.67 1.28
C ALA A 213 28.05 17.60 0.22
N ASP A 214 27.97 16.32 0.61
CA ASP A 214 27.82 15.19 -0.29
C ASP A 214 26.38 14.67 -0.36
N ALA A 215 25.41 15.56 -0.61
CA ALA A 215 24.15 15.12 -1.20
C ALA A 215 24.38 15.05 -2.72
N PRO A 216 24.48 13.85 -3.33
CA PRO A 216 24.74 13.77 -4.76
C PRO A 216 23.57 14.41 -5.52
N LYS A 217 23.90 15.47 -6.26
CA LYS A 217 23.08 16.02 -7.33
C LYS A 217 22.94 14.96 -8.42
N THR A 218 21.73 14.84 -8.92
CA THR A 218 21.24 13.87 -9.90
C THR A 218 22.09 13.73 -11.18
N TYR A 219 21.97 12.54 -11.81
CA TYR A 219 21.86 12.25 -13.26
C TYR A 219 23.01 11.52 -14.01
N ALA A 220 22.73 10.29 -14.52
CA ALA A 220 22.82 9.78 -15.92
C ALA A 220 23.06 8.23 -15.97
N VAL A 221 22.10 7.36 -16.36
CA VAL A 221 21.80 6.71 -17.71
C VAL A 221 22.83 5.62 -18.12
N PRO A 222 22.58 4.50 -18.88
CA PRO A 222 21.39 3.94 -19.59
C PRO A 222 21.06 2.41 -19.43
N GLU A 223 19.90 2.04 -19.99
CA GLU A 223 19.52 0.80 -20.74
C GLU A 223 19.33 -0.63 -20.14
N ILE A 224 18.11 -1.13 -20.42
CA ILE A 224 17.69 -2.52 -20.73
C ILE A 224 17.44 -3.48 -19.54
N ARG A 225 16.19 -3.57 -19.09
CA ARG A 225 15.21 -4.65 -19.40
C ARG A 225 13.84 -4.33 -18.77
N ARG A 226 12.78 -4.45 -19.57
CA ARG A 226 11.38 -4.27 -19.14
C ARG A 226 11.01 -5.29 -18.05
N ARG A 227 11.05 -4.85 -16.80
CA ARG A 227 10.01 -5.12 -15.81
C ARG A 227 9.47 -3.75 -15.41
N VAL A 228 8.16 -3.62 -15.24
CA VAL A 228 7.58 -2.39 -14.70
C VAL A 228 8.07 -2.32 -13.25
N ILE A 229 9.19 -1.61 -13.04
CA ILE A 229 9.70 -1.34 -11.70
C ILE A 229 8.74 -0.28 -11.14
N PRO A 230 8.06 -0.54 -10.02
CA PRO A 230 7.26 0.49 -9.38
C PRO A 230 8.13 1.72 -9.14
N ILE A 231 7.66 2.87 -9.61
CA ILE A 231 8.42 4.11 -9.52
C ILE A 231 8.33 4.56 -8.06
N LEU A 232 9.50 4.70 -7.41
CA LEU A 232 9.57 5.30 -6.07
C LEU A 232 8.81 6.64 -6.09
N PRO A 233 7.90 6.89 -5.13
CA PRO A 233 7.22 8.17 -5.05
C PRO A 233 8.25 9.31 -4.99
N GLN A 234 7.94 10.39 -5.68
CA GLN A 234 8.80 11.58 -5.69
C GLN A 234 8.83 12.12 -4.27
N ALA A 235 10.01 12.41 -3.72
CA ALA A 235 10.14 12.99 -2.39
C ALA A 235 10.47 14.48 -2.50
N THR A 236 10.07 15.27 -1.51
CA THR A 236 10.41 16.70 -1.46
C THR A 236 11.89 16.89 -1.15
N ASN A 237 12.56 17.76 -1.91
CA ASN A 237 14.00 18.05 -1.79
C ASN A 237 14.37 19.02 -0.65
N LYS A 238 13.43 19.36 0.26
CA LYS A 238 13.68 20.31 1.36
C LYS A 238 14.15 19.57 2.63
N PRO A 239 15.07 20.15 3.43
CA PRO A 239 15.45 19.60 4.75
C PRO A 239 14.22 19.42 5.65
N TYR A 240 14.13 18.30 6.36
CA TYR A 240 13.06 18.04 7.32
C TYR A 240 13.36 18.75 8.65
N GLU A 241 12.51 19.71 9.04
CA GLU A 241 12.58 20.40 10.33
C GLU A 241 11.39 19.99 11.21
N PRO A 242 11.59 19.47 12.44
CA PRO A 242 10.51 19.14 13.36
C PRO A 242 9.88 20.42 13.92
N GLU A 243 8.62 20.66 13.57
CA GLU A 243 7.83 21.82 13.99
C GLU A 243 6.68 21.38 14.93
N PRO A 244 6.10 22.29 15.75
CA PRO A 244 4.96 21.94 16.60
C PRO A 244 3.78 21.45 15.75
N VAL A 245 3.32 20.24 16.06
CA VAL A 245 2.19 19.57 15.40
C VAL A 245 1.14 19.34 16.47
N LEU A 246 -0.11 19.75 16.21
CA LEU A 246 -1.24 19.41 17.08
C LEU A 246 -1.32 17.89 17.21
N ASP A 247 -1.24 17.34 18.42
CA ASP A 247 -1.37 15.92 18.61
C ASP A 247 -2.82 15.43 18.34
N MET A 248 -2.99 14.12 18.14
CA MET A 248 -4.31 13.57 17.85
C MET A 248 -5.27 13.67 19.03
N ALA A 249 -4.78 13.64 20.29
CA ALA A 249 -5.66 13.70 21.45
C ALA A 249 -6.32 15.08 21.57
N ASN A 250 -5.53 16.14 21.42
CA ASN A 250 -6.04 17.51 21.39
C ASN A 250 -6.92 17.75 20.17
N TYR A 251 -6.58 17.21 18.99
CA TYR A 251 -7.44 17.32 17.82
C TYR A 251 -8.82 16.67 18.02
N GLU A 252 -8.87 15.43 18.54
CA GLU A 252 -10.15 14.79 18.88
C GLU A 252 -10.89 15.55 19.98
N HIS A 253 -10.17 16.14 20.95
CA HIS A 253 -10.79 16.95 21.98
C HIS A 253 -11.48 18.19 21.38
N ILE A 254 -10.82 18.91 20.47
CA ILE A 254 -11.40 20.05 19.73
C ILE A 254 -12.69 19.62 19.02
N LEU A 255 -12.64 18.51 18.27
CA LEU A 255 -13.80 17.99 17.54
C LEU A 255 -14.93 17.59 18.51
N SER A 256 -14.60 16.99 19.65
CA SER A 256 -15.59 16.62 20.67
C SER A 256 -16.27 17.85 21.30
N VAL A 257 -15.53 18.95 21.50
CA VAL A 257 -16.08 20.22 22.01
C VAL A 257 -16.99 20.84 20.95
N ALA A 258 -16.57 20.84 19.68
CA ALA A 258 -17.39 21.31 18.57
C ALA A 258 -18.68 20.49 18.44
N GLN A 259 -18.63 19.16 18.56
CA GLN A 259 -19.81 18.29 18.52
C GLN A 259 -20.81 18.59 19.63
N LYS A 260 -20.35 18.89 20.84
CA LYS A 260 -21.24 19.30 21.95
C LYS A 260 -22.05 20.55 21.64
N MET A 261 -21.60 21.39 20.70
CA MET A 261 -22.36 22.55 20.23
C MET A 261 -23.67 22.14 19.54
N ALA A 262 -23.74 20.97 18.89
CA ALA A 262 -24.98 20.45 18.32
C ALA A 262 -26.09 20.35 19.38
N HIS A 263 -25.76 19.79 20.56
CA HIS A 263 -26.70 19.68 21.67
C HIS A 263 -27.16 21.03 22.23
N VAL A 264 -26.30 22.05 22.18
CA VAL A 264 -26.69 23.41 22.58
C VAL A 264 -27.73 23.97 21.59
N MET A 265 -27.53 23.73 20.29
CA MET A 265 -28.49 24.15 19.25
C MET A 265 -29.82 23.41 19.38
N GLU A 266 -29.81 22.11 19.66
CA GLU A 266 -31.00 21.29 19.90
C GLU A 266 -31.80 21.74 21.13
N ARG A 267 -31.11 22.16 22.20
CA ARG A 267 -31.74 22.60 23.46
C ARG A 267 -32.29 24.01 23.43
N SER A 268 -31.82 24.84 22.50
CA SER A 268 -32.23 26.26 22.42
C SER A 268 -32.48 26.70 20.98
N PRO A 269 -33.37 26.02 20.23
CA PRO A 269 -33.46 26.19 18.79
C PRO A 269 -33.86 27.60 18.38
N THR A 270 -34.69 28.28 19.18
CA THR A 270 -35.12 29.67 18.95
C THR A 270 -33.95 30.67 18.94
N ALA A 271 -32.91 30.44 19.74
CA ALA A 271 -31.73 31.31 19.81
C ALA A 271 -30.89 31.22 18.52
N PHE A 272 -30.87 30.06 17.86
CA PHE A 272 -30.05 29.80 16.68
C PHE A 272 -30.77 30.03 15.34
N LYS A 273 -32.09 30.31 15.35
CA LYS A 273 -32.90 30.52 14.13
C LYS A 273 -32.39 31.68 13.27
N THR A 274 -32.02 32.80 13.88
CA THR A 274 -31.62 34.04 13.19
C THR A 274 -30.10 34.18 13.00
N MET A 275 -29.31 33.27 13.58
CA MET A 275 -27.86 33.35 13.56
C MET A 275 -27.29 33.03 12.16
N GLY A 276 -26.33 33.86 11.73
CA GLY A 276 -25.53 33.66 10.53
C GLY A 276 -24.27 32.83 10.79
N GLU A 277 -23.45 32.64 9.75
CA GLU A 277 -22.18 31.87 9.84
C GLU A 277 -21.24 32.47 10.89
N GLU A 278 -21.13 33.80 10.91
CA GLU A 278 -20.25 34.52 11.83
C GLU A 278 -20.72 34.37 13.28
N ASP A 279 -22.03 34.45 13.56
CA ASP A 279 -22.60 34.27 14.89
C ASP A 279 -22.35 32.86 15.42
N LEU A 280 -22.65 31.85 14.60
CA LEU A 280 -22.42 30.44 14.93
C LEU A 280 -20.93 30.21 15.20
N ARG A 281 -20.05 30.72 14.34
CA ARG A 281 -18.60 30.65 14.53
C ARG A 281 -18.16 31.24 15.87
N GLN A 282 -18.71 32.39 16.29
CA GLN A 282 -18.38 32.97 17.59
C GLN A 282 -18.80 32.04 18.75
N HIS A 283 -19.94 31.37 18.65
CA HIS A 283 -20.34 30.40 19.67
C HIS A 283 -19.37 29.22 19.77
N PHE A 284 -18.90 28.67 18.63
CA PHE A 284 -17.85 27.64 18.64
C PHE A 284 -16.56 28.16 19.29
N LEU A 285 -16.14 29.38 18.95
CA LEU A 285 -14.92 29.98 19.48
C LEU A 285 -14.98 30.20 21.00
N VAL A 286 -16.12 30.67 21.53
CA VAL A 286 -16.31 30.86 22.99
C VAL A 286 -16.25 29.52 23.73
N GLN A 287 -16.88 28.47 23.20
CA GLN A 287 -16.84 27.14 23.81
C GLN A 287 -15.44 26.54 23.78
N LEU A 288 -14.73 26.69 22.65
CA LEU A 288 -13.35 26.23 22.49
C LEU A 288 -12.42 26.99 23.45
N ASN A 289 -12.44 28.32 23.46
CA ASN A 289 -11.59 29.09 24.40
C ASN A 289 -11.92 28.77 25.86
N GLY A 290 -13.20 28.60 26.24
CA GLY A 290 -13.58 28.25 27.61
C GLY A 290 -13.04 26.89 28.09
N GLN A 291 -12.86 25.92 27.20
CA GLN A 291 -12.29 24.60 27.54
C GLN A 291 -10.75 24.63 27.55
N PHE A 292 -10.13 25.42 26.67
CA PHE A 292 -8.68 25.41 26.45
C PHE A 292 -7.92 26.47 27.27
N GLU A 293 -8.54 27.60 27.65
CA GLU A 293 -7.93 28.61 28.56
C GLU A 293 -7.78 28.08 30.00
N GLY A 294 -8.68 27.18 30.45
CA GLY A 294 -8.62 26.56 31.77
C GLY A 294 -7.52 25.50 31.94
N ALA A 295 -6.87 25.09 30.85
CA ALA A 295 -5.90 23.98 30.82
C ALA A 295 -4.42 24.40 30.97
N ALA A 296 -4.13 25.69 31.22
CA ALA A 296 -2.77 26.25 31.32
C ALA A 296 -1.89 26.03 30.07
N THR A 297 -2.51 25.77 28.92
CA THR A 297 -1.87 25.72 27.61
C THR A 297 -1.92 27.11 27.00
N GLY A 298 -0.78 27.69 26.61
CA GLY A 298 -0.71 29.00 25.93
C GLY A 298 -1.28 28.99 24.50
N GLU A 299 -2.30 28.18 24.25
CA GLU A 299 -3.00 27.98 23.00
C GLU A 299 -4.25 28.87 23.00
N THR A 300 -4.44 29.66 21.95
CA THR A 300 -5.60 30.58 21.88
C THR A 300 -6.29 30.43 20.53
N PHE A 301 -7.62 30.23 20.56
CA PHE A 301 -8.41 30.25 19.34
C PHE A 301 -8.70 31.69 18.93
N ASN A 302 -8.35 32.01 17.69
CA ASN A 302 -8.53 33.32 17.10
C ASN A 302 -9.29 33.23 15.77
N VAL A 303 -9.85 34.36 15.34
CA VAL A 303 -10.49 34.51 14.03
C VAL A 303 -9.50 35.08 13.04
N LYS A 304 -9.45 34.53 11.82
CA LYS A 304 -8.78 35.16 10.68
C LYS A 304 -9.75 35.15 9.49
N GLY A 305 -9.88 36.27 8.80
CA GLY A 305 -10.93 36.42 7.80
C GLY A 305 -12.33 36.49 8.43
N LYS A 306 -13.37 36.11 7.66
CA LYS A 306 -14.77 36.17 8.13
C LYS A 306 -15.24 34.87 8.78
N THR A 307 -14.75 33.72 8.32
CA THR A 307 -15.37 32.41 8.61
C THR A 307 -14.46 31.36 9.25
N ASP A 308 -13.20 31.71 9.55
CA ASP A 308 -12.19 30.71 9.92
C ASP A 308 -11.88 30.75 11.43
N ILE A 309 -11.75 29.58 12.06
CA ILE A 309 -11.31 29.39 13.45
C ILE A 309 -9.88 28.83 13.42
N LEU A 310 -8.94 29.51 14.07
CA LEU A 310 -7.53 29.12 14.11
C LEU A 310 -7.06 28.84 15.53
N LEU A 311 -6.39 27.72 15.75
CA LEU A 311 -5.60 27.48 16.96
C LEU A 311 -4.14 27.86 16.71
N ARG A 312 -3.56 28.66 17.62
CA ARG A 312 -2.17 29.09 17.52
C ARG A 312 -1.33 28.59 18.69
N GLU A 313 -0.14 28.07 18.39
CA GLU A 313 0.92 27.74 19.36
C GLU A 313 2.20 28.47 18.95
N LYS A 314 2.80 29.29 19.84
CA LYS A 314 4.08 30.01 19.60
C LYS A 314 4.13 30.74 18.25
N ASP A 315 3.10 31.52 17.95
CA ASP A 315 2.87 32.27 16.70
C ASP A 315 2.61 31.46 15.42
N ARG A 316 2.46 30.13 15.53
CA ARG A 316 2.16 29.24 14.40
C ARG A 316 0.74 28.70 14.47
N ASN A 317 0.08 28.56 13.32
CA ASN A 317 -1.21 27.88 13.25
C ASN A 317 -0.97 26.37 13.36
N VAL A 318 -1.73 25.69 14.20
CA VAL A 318 -1.65 24.24 14.39
C VAL A 318 -2.96 23.52 14.09
N PHE A 319 -4.06 24.29 13.99
CA PHE A 319 -5.36 23.83 13.54
C PHE A 319 -6.14 24.96 12.87
N ILE A 320 -6.89 24.60 11.83
CA ILE A 320 -7.77 25.49 11.08
C ILE A 320 -9.12 24.81 10.92
N ALA A 321 -10.21 25.50 11.27
CA ALA A 321 -11.56 25.08 10.93
C ALA A 321 -12.27 26.16 10.11
N GLU A 322 -12.90 25.75 9.01
CA GLU A 322 -13.73 26.60 8.17
C GLU A 322 -15.21 26.36 8.50
N CYS A 323 -15.96 27.43 8.75
CA CYS A 323 -17.39 27.36 9.04
C CYS A 323 -18.22 27.85 7.85
N LYS A 324 -19.12 27.01 7.32
CA LYS A 324 -19.98 27.37 6.16
C LYS A 324 -21.37 26.78 6.24
N PHE A 325 -22.38 27.53 5.79
CA PHE A 325 -23.70 26.95 5.50
C PHE A 325 -23.65 26.07 4.27
N TRP A 326 -24.35 24.95 4.33
CA TRP A 326 -24.62 24.12 3.17
C TRP A 326 -25.49 24.90 2.16
N LYS A 327 -24.93 25.17 0.98
CA LYS A 327 -25.64 25.76 -0.17
C LYS A 327 -25.58 24.85 -1.41
N GLY A 328 -25.22 23.58 -1.20
CA GLY A 328 -25.07 22.57 -2.23
C GLY A 328 -23.63 22.16 -2.54
N PRO A 329 -23.45 21.12 -3.38
CA PRO A 329 -22.16 20.48 -3.66
C PRO A 329 -21.07 21.44 -4.13
N LYS A 330 -21.40 22.35 -5.06
CA LYS A 330 -20.44 23.32 -5.62
C LYS A 330 -19.86 24.23 -4.53
N HIS A 331 -20.70 24.75 -3.65
CA HIS A 331 -20.25 25.66 -2.59
C HIS A 331 -19.38 24.94 -1.55
N TYR A 332 -19.70 23.66 -1.28
CA TYR A 332 -18.86 22.82 -0.44
C TYR A 332 -17.48 22.57 -1.06
N ARG A 333 -17.39 22.32 -2.37
CA ARG A 333 -16.10 22.20 -3.08
C ARG A 333 -15.27 23.49 -2.95
N GLU A 334 -15.89 24.65 -3.18
CA GLU A 334 -15.24 25.97 -2.99
C GLU A 334 -14.74 26.16 -1.54
N THR A 335 -15.42 25.56 -0.57
CA THR A 335 -15.00 25.58 0.85
C THR A 335 -13.74 24.75 1.08
N ILE A 336 -13.60 23.60 0.41
CA ILE A 336 -12.38 22.79 0.45
C ILE A 336 -11.22 23.57 -0.19
N ASP A 337 -11.46 24.20 -1.34
CA ASP A 337 -10.47 25.05 -2.02
C ASP A 337 -10.03 26.23 -1.13
N GLN A 338 -10.99 26.90 -0.47
CA GLN A 338 -10.71 27.98 0.47
C GLN A 338 -9.85 27.50 1.65
N LEU A 339 -10.23 26.37 2.25
CA LEU A 339 -9.47 25.79 3.35
C LEU A 339 -8.04 25.47 2.92
N LEU A 340 -7.86 24.83 1.76
CA LEU A 340 -6.55 24.53 1.17
C LEU A 340 -5.71 25.80 0.96
N GLY A 341 -6.33 26.89 0.50
CA GLY A 341 -5.66 28.19 0.33
C GLY A 341 -5.15 28.80 1.63
N TYR A 342 -5.84 28.55 2.76
CA TYR A 342 -5.41 29.02 4.08
C TYR A 342 -4.49 28.06 4.82
N THR A 343 -4.53 26.76 4.49
CA THR A 343 -3.59 25.79 5.04
C THR A 343 -2.18 26.23 4.65
N ALA A 344 -1.45 26.76 5.62
CA ALA A 344 -0.03 26.92 5.45
C ALA A 344 0.53 25.53 5.14
N TRP A 345 1.63 25.47 4.39
CA TRP A 345 2.32 24.21 4.02
C TRP A 345 2.70 23.27 5.19
N ARG A 346 2.37 23.66 6.43
CA ARG A 346 2.67 23.06 7.74
C ARG A 346 1.44 22.57 8.51
N ASP A 347 0.22 22.96 8.13
CA ASP A 347 -1.00 22.62 8.89
C ASP A 347 -1.38 21.16 8.65
N THR A 348 -1.23 20.32 9.68
CA THR A 348 -1.43 18.86 9.53
C THR A 348 -2.85 18.39 9.84
N LYS A 349 -3.69 19.24 10.47
CA LYS A 349 -5.03 18.88 10.93
C LYS A 349 -5.99 20.06 10.78
N THR A 350 -7.08 19.81 10.07
CA THR A 350 -8.09 20.82 9.75
C THR A 350 -9.49 20.27 9.93
N ALA A 351 -10.48 21.17 9.93
CA ALA A 351 -11.88 20.79 9.92
C ALA A 351 -12.74 21.68 9.03
N ILE A 352 -13.88 21.17 8.59
CA ILE A 352 -14.96 21.97 8.02
C ILE A 352 -16.20 21.72 8.87
N PHE A 353 -16.78 22.79 9.41
CA PHE A 353 -18.04 22.77 10.11
C PHE A 353 -19.13 23.23 9.14
N VAL A 354 -19.90 22.27 8.66
CA VAL A 354 -21.01 22.48 7.73
C VAL A 354 -22.28 22.72 8.52
N PHE A 355 -22.85 23.90 8.39
CA PHE A 355 -24.14 24.25 8.98
C PHE A 355 -25.25 23.89 7.98
N ASN A 356 -26.07 22.90 8.31
CA ASN A 356 -27.20 22.52 7.49
C ASN A 356 -28.47 23.21 7.99
N ARG A 357 -29.16 23.94 7.10
CA ARG A 357 -30.45 24.59 7.41
C ARG A 357 -31.44 24.30 6.30
N GLY A 358 -32.49 23.52 6.61
CA GLY A 358 -33.60 23.26 5.69
C GLY A 358 -33.35 22.23 4.59
N THR A 359 -32.22 21.52 4.58
CA THR A 359 -31.97 20.36 3.70
C THR A 359 -31.95 19.08 4.53
N THR A 360 -32.38 17.95 3.97
CA THR A 360 -32.29 16.65 4.66
C THR A 360 -30.82 16.27 4.88
N LEU A 361 -30.47 15.86 6.10
CA LEU A 361 -29.10 15.52 6.48
C LEU A 361 -28.47 14.47 5.54
N THR A 362 -29.20 13.43 5.15
CA THR A 362 -28.74 12.40 4.20
C THR A 362 -28.29 12.99 2.86
N THR A 363 -29.01 13.99 2.35
CA THR A 363 -28.66 14.67 1.09
C THR A 363 -27.35 15.45 1.24
N VAL A 364 -27.17 16.11 2.38
CA VAL A 364 -25.94 16.86 2.70
C VAL A 364 -24.75 15.92 2.81
N LEU A 365 -24.87 14.85 3.60
CA LEU A 365 -23.82 13.85 3.79
C LEU A 365 -23.43 13.18 2.46
N SER A 366 -24.41 12.80 1.64
CA SER A 366 -24.14 12.20 0.32
C SER A 366 -23.42 13.18 -0.60
N GLY A 367 -23.83 14.45 -0.59
CA GLY A 367 -23.18 15.51 -1.38
C GLY A 367 -21.73 15.74 -0.94
N ILE A 368 -21.49 15.80 0.38
CA ILE A 368 -20.14 15.93 0.95
C ILE A 368 -19.25 14.78 0.48
N GLN A 369 -19.71 13.53 0.60
CA GLN A 369 -18.92 12.37 0.22
C GLN A 369 -18.61 12.35 -1.28
N ALA A 370 -19.61 12.60 -2.12
CA ALA A 370 -19.46 12.62 -3.58
C ALA A 370 -18.45 13.69 -4.04
N GLU A 371 -18.52 14.89 -3.46
CA GLU A 371 -17.65 16.02 -3.82
C GLU A 371 -16.23 15.89 -3.26
N THR A 372 -16.07 15.32 -2.07
CA THR A 372 -14.76 15.18 -1.44
C THR A 372 -13.89 14.19 -2.23
N VAL A 373 -14.44 13.04 -2.62
CA VAL A 373 -13.67 11.96 -3.28
C VAL A 373 -13.17 12.36 -4.67
N VAL A 374 -13.87 13.28 -5.36
CA VAL A 374 -13.48 13.78 -6.69
C VAL A 374 -12.56 15.00 -6.64
N HIS A 375 -12.25 15.51 -5.45
CA HIS A 375 -11.38 16.67 -5.30
C HIS A 375 -9.93 16.32 -5.68
N ASN A 376 -9.24 17.21 -6.42
CA ASN A 376 -7.89 16.93 -6.93
C ASN A 376 -6.88 16.59 -5.83
N ASN A 377 -7.01 17.24 -4.67
CA ASN A 377 -6.16 17.06 -3.51
C ASN A 377 -6.54 15.87 -2.60
N PHE A 378 -7.63 15.17 -2.91
CA PHE A 378 -8.07 14.02 -2.12
C PHE A 378 -7.10 12.83 -2.30
N LYS A 379 -6.70 12.21 -1.19
CA LYS A 379 -5.91 10.97 -1.20
C LYS A 379 -6.71 9.74 -0.80
N ARG A 380 -7.39 9.80 0.35
CA ARG A 380 -8.15 8.65 0.88
C ARG A 380 -9.17 9.07 1.92
N ALA A 381 -10.21 8.27 2.06
CA ALA A 381 -11.09 8.31 3.22
C ALA A 381 -10.52 7.47 4.37
N LEU A 382 -10.78 7.90 5.60
CA LEU A 382 -10.45 7.14 6.80
C LEU A 382 -11.73 6.53 7.37
N ASP A 383 -11.64 5.30 7.89
CA ASP A 383 -12.74 4.68 8.62
C ASP A 383 -12.92 5.40 9.97
N TRP A 384 -13.80 6.41 9.98
CA TRP A 384 -14.17 7.19 11.14
C TRP A 384 -15.68 7.12 11.30
N LYS A 385 -16.14 6.17 12.11
CA LYS A 385 -17.56 5.87 12.32
C LYS A 385 -18.22 7.01 13.10
N HIS A 386 -18.78 7.96 12.36
CA HIS A 386 -19.50 9.11 12.89
C HIS A 386 -20.79 9.33 12.12
N GLU A 387 -21.89 9.65 12.82
CA GLU A 387 -23.23 9.73 12.20
C GLU A 387 -23.40 10.97 11.33
N THR A 388 -22.75 12.08 11.72
CA THR A 388 -22.92 13.38 11.06
C THR A 388 -21.61 13.92 10.45
N GLY A 389 -20.64 13.06 10.17
CA GLY A 389 -19.35 13.54 9.68
C GLY A 389 -18.47 12.48 9.03
N PHE A 390 -17.41 12.97 8.41
CA PHE A 390 -16.44 12.15 7.69
C PHE A 390 -15.03 12.62 7.97
N ARG A 391 -14.07 11.71 7.80
CA ARG A 391 -12.64 12.03 7.91
C ARG A 391 -11.89 11.58 6.67
N TYR A 392 -11.04 12.46 6.19
CA TYR A 392 -10.29 12.30 4.96
C TYR A 392 -8.83 12.68 5.16
N VAL A 393 -8.01 12.20 4.24
CA VAL A 393 -6.63 12.65 4.06
C VAL A 393 -6.52 13.36 2.74
N PHE A 394 -6.02 14.59 2.79
CA PHE A 394 -5.73 15.43 1.64
C PHE A 394 -4.23 15.65 1.54
N HIS A 395 -3.76 16.02 0.35
CA HIS A 395 -2.40 16.52 0.17
C HIS A 395 -2.38 18.02 -0.17
N HIS A 396 -1.30 18.72 0.17
CA HIS A 396 -1.14 20.11 -0.22
C HIS A 396 -0.99 20.26 -1.75
N GLU A 397 -1.42 21.40 -2.28
CA GLU A 397 -1.30 21.73 -3.72
C GLU A 397 0.16 21.77 -4.19
N SER A 398 1.08 22.21 -3.32
CA SER A 398 2.49 22.36 -3.66
C SER A 398 3.35 21.11 -3.47
N ASP A 399 2.83 20.08 -2.77
CA ASP A 399 3.57 18.83 -2.50
C ASP A 399 2.61 17.68 -2.17
N ALA A 400 2.50 16.72 -3.09
CA ALA A 400 1.63 15.55 -2.95
C ALA A 400 2.06 14.58 -1.83
N ASN A 401 3.27 14.71 -1.29
CA ASN A 401 3.71 13.89 -0.14
C ASN A 401 3.30 14.47 1.20
N ARG A 402 2.93 15.75 1.24
CA ARG A 402 2.50 16.41 2.46
C ARG A 402 1.02 16.23 2.63
N GLU A 403 0.70 15.30 3.52
CA GLU A 403 -0.67 14.95 3.87
C GLU A 403 -1.14 15.71 5.11
N PHE A 404 -2.42 16.09 5.12
CA PHE A 404 -3.10 16.62 6.29
C PHE A 404 -4.47 15.95 6.46
N LEU A 405 -4.94 15.92 7.71
CA LEU A 405 -6.25 15.39 8.06
C LEU A 405 -7.32 16.46 7.89
N LEU A 406 -8.38 16.13 7.16
CA LEU A 406 -9.59 16.94 7.05
C LEU A 406 -10.75 16.19 7.70
N THR A 407 -11.31 16.75 8.77
CA THR A 407 -12.57 16.25 9.35
C THR A 407 -13.73 17.17 8.97
N VAL A 408 -14.78 16.62 8.40
CA VAL A 408 -15.99 17.36 8.04
C VAL A 408 -17.10 16.97 9.00
N LEU A 409 -17.65 17.94 9.72
CA LEU A 409 -18.76 17.75 10.64
C LEU A 409 -19.97 18.56 10.17
N VAL A 410 -21.13 17.92 10.16
CA VAL A 410 -22.41 18.54 9.80
C VAL A 410 -23.22 18.80 11.06
N PHE A 411 -23.70 20.03 11.19
CA PHE A 411 -24.54 20.50 12.28
C PHE A 411 -25.87 20.96 11.73
N ASP A 412 -26.97 20.35 12.17
CA ASP A 412 -28.31 20.82 11.82
C ASP A 412 -28.65 22.06 12.64
N VAL A 413 -28.77 23.19 11.93
CA VAL A 413 -29.10 24.49 12.52
C VAL A 413 -30.59 24.77 12.29
N PRO A 414 -31.35 25.12 13.34
CA PRO A 414 -32.75 25.50 13.21
C PRO A 414 -32.96 26.58 12.14
N GLY A 415 -33.98 26.38 11.30
CA GLY A 415 -34.40 27.35 10.30
C GLY A 415 -35.59 28.20 10.78
N PRO A 416 -35.85 29.34 10.13
CA PRO A 416 -37.15 29.98 10.24
C PRO A 416 -38.24 28.99 9.75
N GLU A 417 -39.37 28.94 10.45
CA GLU A 417 -40.53 28.17 9.98
C GLU A 417 -40.95 28.74 8.62
N LYS A 418 -41.23 27.85 7.65
CA LYS A 418 -41.86 28.27 6.41
C LYS A 418 -43.29 28.66 6.78
N GLU A 419 -43.59 29.96 6.75
CA GLU A 419 -44.97 30.46 6.78
C GLU A 419 -45.79 29.91 5.61
#